data_AF-A0A9R0VQ65-F1
#
_entry.id   AF-A0A9R0VQ65-F1
#
_cell.length_a   1.000
_cell.length_b   1.000
_cell.length_c   1.000
_cell.angle_alpha   90.00
_cell.angle_beta   90.00
_cell.angle_gamma   90.00
#
_symmetry.space_group_name_H-M   'P 1'
#
loop_
_entity.id
_entity.type
_entity.pdbx_description
1 polymer ?
#
loop_
_entity_poly.entity_id
_entity_poly.type
_entity_poly.pdbx_seq_one_letter_code
_entity_poly.pdbx_strand_id
1 'polypeptide(L)'
;MILFVLLSPALVSGLMVVRAKNPVHSVLFPILVFCDTSGLLILLGLDFSAMISPVVHIGAIAVSFLFVVMMFNIQIAEIHEEVLCYLPVSGIIGLIFWWEMFFILDIETIPLLPTHRNTTSLRYTVYAGKP
;
A
#
# COMPACT_ATOMS: atom_id res chain seq x y z
N MET A 1 19.61 5.52 17.57
CA MET A 1 18.68 6.10 18.58
C MET A 1 17.83 7.21 17.97
N ILE A 2 18.42 8.28 17.42
CA ILE A 2 17.69 9.39 16.78
C ILE A 2 16.73 8.95 15.66
N LEU A 3 17.11 7.96 14.83
CA LEU A 3 16.22 7.41 13.79
C LEU A 3 14.89 6.90 14.34
N PHE A 4 14.90 6.19 15.47
CA PHE A 4 13.67 5.68 16.10
C PHE A 4 12.80 6.79 16.68
N VAL A 5 13.43 7.84 17.22
CA VAL A 5 12.74 9.00 17.78
C VAL A 5 12.00 9.78 16.69
N LEU A 6 12.53 9.84 15.47
CA LEU A 6 11.86 10.48 14.32
C LEU A 6 10.83 9.56 13.63
N LEU A 7 11.05 8.24 13.65
CA LEU A 7 10.12 7.28 13.02
C LEU A 7 8.83 7.09 13.81
N SER A 8 8.90 7.11 15.14
CA SER A 8 7.74 6.96 16.03
C SER A 8 6.64 8.00 15.79
N PRO A 9 6.91 9.33 15.79
CA PRO A 9 5.90 10.35 15.52
C PRO A 9 5.38 10.30 14.08
N ALA A 10 6.23 9.97 13.10
CA ALA A 10 5.80 9.81 11.70
C ALA A 10 4.73 8.72 11.53
N LEU A 11 4.91 7.56 12.20
CA LEU A 11 3.93 6.47 12.23
C LEU A 11 2.62 6.89 12.89
N VAL A 12 2.70 7.55 14.05
CA VAL A 12 1.52 8.03 14.79
C VAL A 12 0.75 9.06 13.97
N SER A 13 1.45 9.99 13.33
CA SER A 13 0.88 11.03 12.48
C SER A 13 0.18 10.41 11.26
N GLY A 14 0.81 9.43 10.59
CA GLY A 14 0.19 8.69 9.48
C GLY A 14 -1.08 7.93 9.88
N LEU A 15 -1.08 7.30 11.06
CA LEU A 15 -2.29 6.68 11.61
C LEU A 15 -3.41 7.71 11.90
N MET A 16 -3.03 8.89 12.37
CA MET A 16 -3.95 9.98 12.69
C MET A 16 -4.59 10.61 11.43
N VAL A 17 -3.88 10.62 10.28
CA VAL A 17 -4.44 10.99 8.97
C VAL A 17 -5.70 10.19 8.65
N VAL A 18 -5.61 8.86 8.77
CA VAL A 18 -6.67 7.92 8.37
C VAL A 18 -7.82 7.93 9.36
N ARG A 19 -7.55 8.16 10.65
CA ARG A 19 -8.59 8.17 11.70
C ARG A 19 -9.32 9.51 11.87
N ALA A 20 -8.77 10.61 11.36
CA ALA A 20 -9.36 11.92 11.58
C ALA A 20 -10.71 12.06 10.84
N LYS A 21 -11.76 12.38 11.60
CA LYS A 21 -13.12 12.61 11.06
C LYS A 21 -13.25 13.96 10.37
N ASN A 22 -12.46 14.93 10.79
CA ASN A 22 -12.42 16.26 10.18
C ASN A 22 -11.40 16.24 9.05
N PRO A 23 -11.82 16.47 7.79
CA PRO A 23 -10.95 16.31 6.64
C PRO A 23 -9.79 17.32 6.65
N VAL A 24 -10.01 18.54 7.17
CA VAL A 24 -8.94 19.54 7.39
C VAL A 24 -7.84 18.98 8.29
N HIS A 25 -8.22 18.30 9.37
CA HIS A 25 -7.27 17.71 10.30
C HIS A 25 -6.48 16.60 9.60
N SER A 26 -7.14 15.73 8.81
CA SER A 26 -6.45 14.71 8.00
C SER A 26 -5.40 15.29 7.04
N VAL A 27 -5.57 16.51 6.52
CA VAL A 27 -4.58 17.15 5.63
C VAL A 27 -3.39 17.75 6.37
N LEU A 28 -3.51 18.03 7.66
CA LEU A 28 -2.44 18.66 8.43
C LEU A 28 -1.36 17.65 8.90
N PHE A 29 -1.73 16.41 9.24
CA PHE A 29 -0.77 15.36 9.65
C PHE A 29 0.28 14.95 8.61
N PRO A 30 -0.02 14.89 7.29
CA PRO A 30 0.97 14.64 6.26
C PRO A 30 2.13 15.64 6.30
N ILE A 31 1.88 16.91 6.67
CA ILE A 31 2.91 17.94 6.80
C ILE A 31 3.93 17.55 7.89
N LEU A 32 3.45 17.04 9.02
CA LEU A 32 4.29 16.48 10.09
C LEU A 32 5.08 15.26 9.59
N VAL A 33 4.41 14.31 8.93
CA VAL A 33 5.06 13.09 8.39
C VAL A 33 6.20 13.45 7.41
N PHE A 34 5.97 14.40 6.50
CA PHE A 34 7.00 14.82 5.54
C PHE A 34 8.15 15.57 6.21
N CYS A 35 7.89 16.33 7.28
CA CYS A 35 8.93 16.96 8.08
C CYS A 35 9.82 15.91 8.77
N ASP A 36 9.21 14.92 9.44
CA ASP A 36 9.93 13.81 10.08
C ASP A 36 10.72 12.99 9.04
N THR A 37 10.13 12.76 7.87
CA THR A 37 10.77 12.04 6.76
C THR A 37 11.96 12.82 6.17
N SER A 38 11.85 14.14 6.03
CA SER A 38 12.97 15.01 5.62
C SER A 38 14.11 14.98 6.66
N GLY A 39 13.78 15.03 7.95
CA GLY A 39 14.73 14.85 9.03
C GLY A 39 15.45 13.48 8.99
N LEU A 40 14.70 12.42 8.66
CA LEU A 40 15.26 11.07 8.47
C LEU A 40 16.21 11.01 7.26
N LEU A 41 15.85 11.67 6.15
CA LEU A 41 16.65 11.78 4.92
C LEU A 41 17.97 12.53 5.17
N ILE A 42 17.94 13.60 5.96
CA ILE A 42 19.16 14.33 6.37
C ILE A 42 20.08 13.40 7.15
N LEU A 43 19.53 12.64 8.10
CA LEU A 43 20.33 11.72 8.92
C LEU A 43 20.94 10.57 8.11
N LEU A 44 20.29 10.19 7.01
CA LEU A 44 20.75 9.16 6.08
C LEU A 44 21.80 9.68 5.07
N GLY A 45 22.07 10.99 5.06
CA GLY A 45 23.03 11.63 4.15
C GLY A 45 22.47 11.91 2.75
N LEU A 46 21.13 11.94 2.58
CA LEU A 46 20.49 12.26 1.31
C LEU A 46 20.18 13.76 1.22
N ASP A 47 21.20 14.58 0.97
CA ASP A 47 21.09 16.05 0.95
C ASP A 47 20.06 16.59 -0.07
N PHE A 48 20.13 16.15 -1.32
CA PHE A 48 19.22 16.66 -2.36
C PHE A 48 17.76 16.28 -2.09
N SER A 49 17.52 15.01 -1.75
CA SER A 49 16.17 14.50 -1.49
C SER A 49 15.57 15.08 -0.20
N ALA A 50 16.39 15.31 0.83
CA ALA A 50 15.99 15.97 2.07
C ALA A 50 15.45 17.39 1.85
N MET A 51 16.11 18.18 0.98
CA MET A 51 15.72 19.57 0.71
C MET A 51 14.51 19.67 -0.22
N ILE A 52 14.39 18.80 -1.22
CA ILE A 52 13.26 18.82 -2.16
C ILE A 52 11.98 18.23 -1.56
N SER A 53 12.09 17.27 -0.64
CA SER A 53 10.94 16.61 -0.01
C SER A 53 9.94 17.60 0.60
N PRO A 54 10.32 18.51 1.52
CA PRO A 54 9.38 19.49 2.07
C PRO A 54 8.88 20.49 1.01
N VAL A 55 9.72 20.89 0.05
CA VAL A 55 9.33 21.84 -1.00
C VAL A 55 8.19 21.29 -1.87
N VAL A 56 8.30 20.05 -2.33
CA VAL A 56 7.27 19.44 -3.19
C VAL A 56 6.09 18.91 -2.38
N HIS A 57 6.35 18.19 -1.28
CA HIS A 57 5.28 17.53 -0.55
C HIS A 57 4.47 18.49 0.31
N ILE A 58 5.12 19.43 1.01
CA ILE A 58 4.42 20.43 1.84
C ILE A 58 4.00 21.62 0.97
N GLY A 59 4.93 22.10 0.14
CA GLY A 59 4.76 23.33 -0.64
C GLY A 59 3.89 23.21 -1.89
N ALA A 60 3.86 22.05 -2.55
CA ALA A 60 2.99 21.83 -3.71
C ALA A 60 1.79 20.95 -3.34
N ILE A 61 2.03 19.72 -2.87
CA ILE A 61 0.98 18.71 -2.73
C ILE A 61 0.04 19.01 -1.54
N ALA A 62 0.59 19.22 -0.34
CA ALA A 62 -0.22 19.41 0.87
C ALA A 62 -1.05 20.71 0.83
N VAL A 63 -0.48 21.81 0.36
CA VAL A 63 -1.24 23.08 0.23
C VAL A 63 -2.31 23.01 -0.86
N SER A 64 -2.05 22.33 -1.98
CA SER A 64 -3.09 22.08 -2.99
C SER A 64 -4.21 21.21 -2.40
N PHE A 65 -3.87 20.23 -1.55
CA PHE A 65 -4.87 19.43 -0.87
C PHE A 65 -5.65 20.24 0.19
N LEU A 66 -5.00 21.15 0.93
CA LEU A 66 -5.69 22.07 1.86
C LEU A 66 -6.71 22.94 1.14
N PHE A 67 -6.34 23.48 -0.04
CA PHE A 67 -7.26 24.27 -0.85
C PHE A 67 -8.47 23.46 -1.32
N VAL A 68 -8.24 22.27 -1.86
CA VAL A 68 -9.29 21.38 -2.35
C VAL A 68 -10.23 20.95 -1.23
N VAL A 69 -9.68 20.53 -0.09
CA VAL A 69 -10.46 20.04 1.04
C VAL A 69 -11.27 21.15 1.72
N MET A 70 -10.77 22.38 1.76
CA MET A 70 -11.53 23.48 2.36
C MET A 70 -12.63 24.01 1.43
N MET A 71 -12.43 23.95 0.11
CA MET A 71 -13.47 24.24 -0.87
C MET A 71 -14.56 23.17 -0.88
N PHE A 72 -14.21 21.91 -0.60
CA PHE A 72 -15.14 20.79 -0.57
C PHE A 72 -15.85 20.68 0.79
N ASN A 73 -17.13 20.99 0.81
CA ASN A 73 -17.98 20.81 1.99
C ASN A 73 -18.34 19.33 2.19
N ILE A 74 -17.60 18.62 3.04
CA ILE A 74 -17.84 17.21 3.39
C ILE A 74 -18.89 17.16 4.51
N GLN A 75 -20.12 16.77 4.17
CA GLN A 75 -21.17 16.49 5.15
C GLN A 75 -20.98 15.09 5.71
N ILE A 76 -20.46 15.01 6.94
CA ILE A 76 -20.23 13.76 7.68
C ILE A 76 -21.58 13.30 8.27
N ALA A 77 -22.53 13.00 7.40
CA ALA A 77 -23.85 12.49 7.79
C ALA A 77 -23.91 10.98 7.46
N GLU A 78 -24.05 10.18 8.52
CA GLU A 78 -24.77 8.89 8.48
C GLU A 78 -24.18 7.70 7.70
N ILE A 79 -22.92 7.74 7.27
CA ILE A 79 -22.25 6.61 6.58
C ILE A 79 -21.81 5.43 7.48
N HIS A 80 -22.19 5.39 8.76
CA HIS A 80 -21.58 4.48 9.74
C HIS A 80 -22.25 3.10 9.83
N GLU A 81 -23.53 2.95 9.46
CA GLU A 81 -24.22 1.66 9.59
C GLU A 81 -23.87 0.71 8.43
N GLU A 82 -23.69 1.24 7.22
CA GLU A 82 -23.38 0.43 6.03
C GLU A 82 -21.92 -0.03 6.02
N VAL A 83 -20.97 0.84 6.42
CA VAL A 83 -19.53 0.52 6.44
C VAL A 83 -19.19 -0.58 7.45
N LEU A 84 -19.91 -0.67 8.58
CA LEU A 84 -19.71 -1.75 9.56
C LEU A 84 -20.15 -3.12 9.04
N CYS A 85 -21.16 -3.18 8.17
CA CYS A 85 -21.58 -4.43 7.51
C CYS A 85 -20.60 -4.88 6.41
N TYR A 86 -19.82 -3.97 5.81
CA TYR A 86 -18.79 -4.29 4.81
C TYR A 86 -17.40 -4.61 5.40
N LEU A 87 -17.18 -4.37 6.69
CA LEU A 87 -15.96 -4.78 7.42
C LEU A 87 -15.72 -6.31 7.43
N PRO A 88 -16.71 -7.17 7.75
CA PRO A 88 -16.48 -8.62 7.75
C PRO A 88 -16.20 -9.18 6.35
N VAL A 89 -16.84 -8.66 5.30
CA VAL A 89 -16.58 -9.12 3.92
C VAL A 89 -15.20 -8.68 3.42
N SER A 90 -14.78 -7.44 3.69
CA SER A 90 -13.42 -6.98 3.37
C SER A 90 -12.35 -7.75 4.15
N GLY A 91 -12.65 -8.17 5.40
CA GLY A 91 -11.76 -9.03 6.19
C GLY A 91 -11.55 -10.42 5.57
N ILE A 92 -12.63 -11.08 5.12
CA ILE A 92 -12.55 -12.39 4.47
C ILE A 92 -11.79 -12.29 3.13
N ILE A 93 -12.11 -11.29 2.30
CA ILE A 93 -11.40 -11.03 1.04
C ILE A 93 -9.91 -10.77 1.29
N GLY A 94 -9.57 -9.95 2.30
CA GLY A 94 -8.18 -9.66 2.64
C GLY A 94 -7.42 -10.90 3.11
N LEU A 95 -8.08 -11.79 3.87
CA LEU A 95 -7.49 -13.02 4.36
C LEU A 95 -7.23 -14.03 3.24
N ILE A 96 -8.16 -14.15 2.28
CA ILE A 96 -7.96 -14.99 1.08
C ILE A 96 -6.77 -14.49 0.26
N PHE A 97 -6.69 -13.17 0.05
CA PHE A 97 -5.62 -12.55 -0.73
C PHE A 97 -4.26 -12.71 -0.06
N TRP A 98 -4.21 -12.55 1.27
CA TRP A 98 -2.99 -12.80 2.04
C TRP A 98 -2.56 -14.27 1.95
N TRP A 99 -3.51 -15.21 2.07
CA TRP A 99 -3.22 -16.64 1.92
C TRP A 99 -2.64 -16.95 0.53
N GLU A 100 -3.23 -16.41 -0.54
CA GLU A 100 -2.71 -16.57 -1.90
C GLU A 100 -1.31 -15.96 -2.05
N MET A 101 -1.07 -14.76 -1.52
CA MET A 101 0.26 -14.14 -1.56
C MET A 101 1.32 -15.01 -0.87
N PHE A 102 0.99 -15.61 0.27
CA PHE A 102 1.90 -16.51 0.98
C PHE A 102 2.17 -17.79 0.18
N PHE A 103 1.12 -18.42 -0.37
CA PHE A 103 1.23 -19.65 -1.15
C PHE A 103 2.01 -19.44 -2.46
N ILE A 104 1.85 -18.30 -3.13
CA ILE A 104 2.61 -17.93 -4.34
C ILE A 104 4.11 -17.77 -4.01
N LEU A 105 4.45 -17.14 -2.89
CA LEU A 105 5.84 -16.99 -2.44
C LEU A 105 6.49 -18.33 -2.09
N ASP A 106 5.75 -19.26 -1.46
CA ASP A 106 6.24 -20.61 -1.18
C ASP A 106 6.49 -21.41 -2.48
N ILE A 107 5.61 -21.28 -3.48
CA ILE A 107 5.77 -21.96 -4.78
C ILE A 107 7.05 -21.54 -5.50
N GLU A 108 7.46 -20.28 -5.41
CA GLU A 108 8.70 -19.80 -6.04
C GLU A 108 9.97 -20.38 -5.37
N THR A 109 9.87 -20.85 -4.11
CA THR A 109 10.98 -21.56 -3.45
C THR A 109 11.07 -23.05 -3.78
N ILE A 110 10.16 -23.58 -4.60
CA ILE A 110 10.20 -24.96 -5.12
C ILE A 110 10.76 -24.94 -6.55
N PRO A 111 12.09 -25.08 -6.73
CA PRO A 111 12.63 -25.39 -8.05
C PRO A 111 12.10 -26.77 -8.46
N LEU A 112 11.25 -26.76 -9.49
CA LEU A 112 10.91 -27.89 -10.34
C LEU A 112 10.11 -29.02 -9.69
N LEU A 113 8.79 -28.98 -9.92
CA LEU A 113 8.07 -30.22 -10.20
C LEU A 113 7.66 -30.21 -11.68
N PRO A 114 8.26 -31.08 -12.53
CA PRO A 114 7.85 -31.19 -13.91
C PRO A 114 6.45 -31.82 -13.91
N THR A 115 5.42 -31.00 -14.06
CA THR A 115 4.12 -31.49 -14.52
C THR A 115 4.24 -31.77 -16.03
N HIS A 116 5.02 -32.80 -16.38
CA HIS A 116 5.04 -33.39 -17.71
C HIS A 116 3.74 -34.19 -17.86
N ARG A 117 2.66 -33.49 -18.24
CA ARG A 117 1.42 -34.14 -18.67
C ARG A 117 1.72 -34.94 -19.94
N ASN A 118 1.61 -36.24 -19.74
CA ASN A 118 1.76 -37.33 -20.67
C ASN A 118 0.78 -37.22 -21.86
N THR A 119 1.14 -36.49 -22.93
CA THR A 119 0.30 -36.31 -24.13
C THR A 119 1.07 -36.42 -25.46
N THR A 120 2.18 -37.16 -25.49
CA THR A 120 2.97 -37.40 -26.71
C THR A 120 3.22 -38.86 -27.02
N SER A 121 2.76 -39.79 -26.17
CA SER A 121 2.92 -41.22 -26.41
C SER A 121 1.80 -41.89 -27.24
N LEU A 122 0.73 -41.15 -27.55
CA LEU A 122 -0.35 -41.63 -28.42
C LEU A 122 -0.24 -41.16 -29.87
N ARG A 123 0.83 -40.43 -30.23
CA ARG A 123 1.10 -40.04 -31.63
C ARG A 123 2.03 -40.99 -32.38
N TYR A 124 2.81 -41.86 -31.72
CA TYR A 124 3.76 -42.73 -32.43
C TYR A 124 3.17 -44.07 -32.90
N THR A 125 1.96 -44.44 -32.47
CA THR A 125 1.25 -45.64 -32.97
C THR A 125 0.35 -45.36 -34.17
N VAL A 126 -0.02 -44.09 -34.42
CA VAL A 126 -0.91 -43.69 -35.52
C VAL A 126 -0.15 -43.49 -36.85
N TYR A 127 1.18 -43.29 -36.85
CA TYR A 127 1.99 -43.15 -38.07
C TYR A 127 2.66 -44.45 -38.54
N ALA A 128 2.46 -45.57 -37.84
CA ALA A 128 2.97 -46.90 -38.24
C ALA A 128 1.89 -47.78 -38.90
N GLY A 129 0.83 -47.16 -39.42
CA GLY A 129 -0.32 -47.83 -40.00
C GLY A 129 -0.81 -47.10 -41.24
N LYS A 130 0.01 -47.05 -42.29
CA LYS A 130 -0.50 -46.82 -43.64
C LYS A 130 0.22 -47.75 -44.61
N PRO A 131 -0.46 -48.76 -45.17
CA PRO A 131 0.04 -49.53 -46.30
C PRO A 131 0.13 -48.67 -47.57
#